data_AF-A0A925GK37-F1
#
_entry.id   AF-A0A925GK37-F1
#
_cell.length_a   1.000
_cell.length_b   1.000
_cell.length_c   1.000
_cell.angle_alpha   90.00
_cell.angle_beta   90.00
_cell.angle_gamma   90.00
#
_symmetry.space_group_name_H-M   'P 1'
#
loop_
_entity.id
_entity.type
_entity.pdbx_description
1 polymer ?
#
loop_
_entity_poly.entity_id
_entity_poly.type
_entity_poly.pdbx_seq_one_letter_code
_entity_poly.pdbx_strand_id
1 'polypeptide(L)'
;MADHSHSLQPGEIPKPHTKEIWRTFLILLVITALEFVVAFSLPHEFKLLRVSIFVGMTLVKAFYIVAEFMHLKTEVKTLIYCIIIPLVFIVWLLIALLMEGNAILRAA
;
A
#
# COMPACT_ATOMS: atom_id res chain seq x y z
N MET A 1 16.68 52.27 13.36
CA MET A 1 17.18 50.91 13.63
C MET A 1 15.99 50.09 14.09
N ALA A 2 15.48 49.21 13.24
CA ALA A 2 14.37 48.32 13.58
C ALA A 2 14.94 47.09 14.31
N ASP A 3 14.50 46.90 15.54
CA ASP A 3 14.94 45.84 16.43
C ASP A 3 14.21 44.53 16.08
N HIS A 4 14.80 43.73 15.20
CA HIS A 4 14.32 42.38 14.88
C HIS A 4 14.71 41.42 16.02
N SER A 5 13.92 41.43 17.09
CA SER A 5 13.97 40.41 18.14
C SER A 5 13.32 39.12 17.63
N HIS A 6 14.15 38.23 17.07
CA HIS A 6 13.77 36.87 16.73
C HIS A 6 13.48 36.08 18.02
N SER A 7 12.25 36.18 18.51
CA SER A 7 11.75 35.40 19.63
C SER A 7 11.75 33.92 19.23
N LEU A 8 12.78 33.20 19.70
CA LEU A 8 12.80 31.75 19.73
C LEU A 8 11.73 31.29 20.74
N GLN A 9 10.46 31.29 20.32
CA GLN A 9 9.44 30.48 20.96
C GLN A 9 9.97 29.03 20.94
N PRO A 10 10.16 28.37 22.10
CA PRO A 10 10.40 26.94 22.12
C PRO A 10 9.12 26.30 21.56
N GLY A 11 9.14 26.04 20.25
CA GLY A 11 8.01 25.46 19.55
C GLY A 11 7.59 24.20 20.27
N GLU A 12 6.34 24.18 20.76
CA GLU A 12 5.72 22.99 21.30
C GLU A 12 5.92 21.86 20.29
N ILE A 13 6.73 20.86 20.67
CA ILE A 13 6.96 19.68 19.83
C ILE A 13 5.60 18.97 19.73
N PRO A 14 4.97 18.92 18.54
CA PRO A 14 3.69 18.24 18.40
C PRO A 14 3.87 16.79 18.85
N LYS A 15 2.99 16.33 19.76
CA LYS A 15 3.07 14.98 20.31
C LYS A 15 3.02 13.97 19.16
N PRO A 16 4.01 13.06 19.04
CA PRO A 16 4.01 12.09 17.95
C PRO A 16 2.80 11.16 18.08
N HIS A 17 2.13 10.88 16.94
CA HIS A 17 0.99 9.96 16.83
C HIS A 17 1.42 8.48 16.95
N THR A 18 2.35 8.15 17.84
CA THR A 18 2.95 6.82 17.98
C THR A 18 1.93 5.74 18.34
N LYS A 19 0.84 6.12 19.04
CA LYS A 19 -0.20 5.18 19.47
C LYS A 19 -1.00 4.59 18.30
N GLU A 20 -1.26 5.38 17.27
CA GLU A 20 -1.99 4.90 16.08
C GLU A 20 -1.13 3.98 15.23
N ILE A 21 0.15 4.35 15.04
CA ILE A 21 1.16 3.53 14.37
C ILE A 21 1.25 2.14 15.02
N TRP A 22 1.32 2.08 16.35
CA TRP A 22 1.41 0.81 17.07
C TRP A 22 0.15 -0.04 16.94
N ARG A 23 -1.03 0.57 16.93
CA ARG A 23 -2.31 -0.15 16.73
C ARG A 23 -2.36 -0.77 15.34
N THR A 24 -2.02 0.01 14.32
CA THR A 24 -2.01 -0.42 12.92
C THR A 24 -0.97 -1.50 12.67
N PHE A 25 0.24 -1.34 13.22
CA PHE A 25 1.28 -2.36 13.19
C PHE A 25 0.77 -3.70 13.74
N LEU A 26 0.08 -3.67 14.89
CA LEU A 26 -0.42 -4.87 15.54
C LEU A 26 -1.53 -5.56 14.73
N ILE A 27 -2.42 -4.79 14.10
CA ILE A 27 -3.45 -5.30 13.18
C ILE A 27 -2.80 -5.99 11.97
N LEU A 28 -1.82 -5.34 11.34
CA LEU A 28 -1.14 -5.89 10.17
C LEU A 28 -0.30 -7.12 10.50
N LEU A 29 0.30 -7.16 11.69
CA LEU A 29 1.01 -8.32 12.20
C LEU A 29 0.06 -9.50 12.37
N VAL A 30 -1.13 -9.29 12.95
CA VAL A 30 -2.14 -10.33 13.12
C VAL A 30 -2.64 -10.86 11.77
N ILE A 31 -2.95 -9.98 10.81
CA ILE A 31 -3.36 -10.39 9.45
C ILE A 31 -2.26 -11.21 8.78
N THR A 32 -1.00 -10.78 8.91
CA THR A 32 0.14 -11.50 8.31
C THR A 32 0.37 -12.86 8.99
N ALA A 33 0.20 -12.96 10.31
CA ALA A 33 0.27 -14.23 11.03
C ALA A 33 -0.84 -15.19 10.57
N LEU A 34 -2.06 -14.69 10.37
CA LEU A 34 -3.18 -15.44 9.81
C LEU A 34 -2.89 -15.92 8.38
N GLU A 35 -2.30 -15.08 7.52
CA GLU A 35 -1.86 -15.48 6.18
C GLU A 35 -0.92 -16.68 6.23
N PHE A 36 0.08 -16.66 7.11
CA PHE A 36 0.99 -17.79 7.29
C PHE A 36 0.27 -19.05 7.78
N VAL A 37 -0.61 -18.93 8.79
CA VAL A 37 -1.39 -20.08 9.30
C VAL A 37 -2.23 -20.71 8.20
N VAL A 38 -2.90 -19.91 7.38
CA VAL A 38 -3.70 -20.38 6.23
C VAL A 38 -2.80 -21.02 5.17
N ALA A 39 -1.64 -20.44 4.90
CA ALA A 39 -0.66 -20.98 3.96
C ALA A 39 -0.14 -22.37 4.38
N PHE A 40 0.10 -22.58 5.67
CA PHE A 40 0.60 -23.86 6.22
C PHE A 40 -0.51 -24.89 6.51
N SER A 41 -1.72 -24.47 6.87
CA SER A 41 -2.78 -25.40 7.32
C SER A 41 -3.62 -25.98 6.20
N LEU A 42 -3.76 -25.30 5.06
CA LEU A 42 -4.54 -25.85 3.94
C LEU A 42 -3.73 -26.97 3.25
N PRO A 43 -4.34 -28.12 2.88
CA PRO A 43 -3.72 -29.14 2.06
C PRO A 43 -3.72 -28.77 0.56
N HIS A 44 -2.84 -29.40 -0.23
CA HIS A 44 -2.56 -29.02 -1.62
C HIS A 44 -3.74 -29.22 -2.58
N GLU A 45 -4.78 -29.95 -2.16
CA GLU A 45 -5.93 -30.30 -2.99
C GLU A 45 -6.82 -29.09 -3.32
N PHE A 46 -6.86 -28.08 -2.45
CA PHE A 46 -7.63 -26.85 -2.65
C PHE A 46 -6.74 -25.66 -3.00
N LYS A 47 -5.84 -25.82 -3.99
CA LYS A 47 -4.92 -24.76 -4.45
C LYS A 47 -5.64 -23.46 -4.78
N LEU A 48 -6.74 -23.51 -5.54
CA LEU A 48 -7.46 -22.31 -5.96
C LEU A 48 -8.07 -21.55 -4.78
N LEU A 49 -8.71 -22.27 -3.85
CA LEU A 49 -9.34 -21.68 -2.67
C LEU A 49 -8.30 -21.06 -1.72
N ARG A 50 -7.15 -21.74 -1.53
CA ARG A 50 -6.02 -21.19 -0.76
C ARG A 50 -5.53 -19.89 -1.38
N VAL A 51 -5.31 -19.88 -2.69
CA VAL A 51 -4.80 -18.71 -3.41
C VAL A 51 -5.80 -17.56 -3.33
N SER A 52 -7.10 -17.81 -3.52
CA SER A 52 -8.10 -16.74 -3.44
C SER A 52 -8.21 -16.12 -2.04
N ILE A 53 -8.15 -16.95 -0.99
CA ILE A 53 -8.17 -16.46 0.41
C ILE A 53 -6.91 -15.67 0.73
N PHE A 54 -5.75 -16.17 0.30
CA PHE A 54 -4.47 -15.52 0.52
C PHE A 54 -4.47 -14.14 -0.16
N VAL A 55 -4.79 -14.07 -1.45
CA VAL A 55 -4.89 -12.81 -2.21
C VAL A 55 -5.88 -11.85 -1.55
N GLY A 56 -7.04 -12.34 -1.08
CA GLY A 56 -8.01 -11.52 -0.35
C GLY A 56 -7.45 -10.90 0.92
N MET A 57 -6.78 -11.67 1.77
CA MET A 57 -6.12 -11.15 2.97
C MET A 57 -5.00 -10.16 2.65
N THR A 58 -4.22 -10.42 1.60
CA THR A 58 -3.14 -9.51 1.18
C THR A 58 -3.69 -8.17 0.70
N LEU A 59 -4.83 -8.17 0.00
CA LEU A 59 -5.52 -6.94 -0.40
C LEU A 59 -6.05 -6.15 0.81
N VAL A 60 -6.65 -6.83 1.79
CA VAL A 60 -7.11 -6.18 3.04
C VAL A 60 -5.93 -5.54 3.78
N LYS A 61 -4.82 -6.26 3.91
CA LYS A 61 -3.57 -5.74 4.47
C LYS A 61 -3.07 -4.51 3.73
N ALA A 62 -3.02 -4.55 2.39
CA ALA A 62 -2.59 -3.42 1.58
C ALA A 62 -3.48 -2.20 1.78
N PHE A 63 -4.80 -2.38 1.87
CA PHE A 63 -5.73 -1.29 2.18
C PHE A 63 -5.46 -0.66 3.55
N TYR A 64 -5.23 -1.47 4.60
CA TYR A 64 -4.90 -0.95 5.93
C TYR A 64 -3.57 -0.19 5.95
N ILE A 65 -2.55 -0.64 5.21
CA ILE A 65 -1.28 0.08 5.09
C ILE A 65 -1.50 1.45 4.46
N VAL A 66 -2.24 1.49 3.34
CA VAL A 66 -2.50 2.72 2.59
C VAL A 66 -3.40 3.68 3.39
N ALA A 67 -4.38 3.17 4.12
CA ALA A 67 -5.28 4.00 4.93
C ALA A 67 -4.55 4.68 6.12
N GLU A 68 -3.73 3.92 6.86
CA GLU A 68 -3.14 4.36 8.13
C GLU A 68 -1.71 4.88 7.99
N PHE A 69 -0.81 4.19 7.27
CA PHE A 69 0.59 4.63 7.16
C PHE A 69 0.80 5.77 6.17
N MET A 70 -0.11 5.94 5.22
CA MET A 70 -0.05 7.07 4.29
C MET A 70 -0.92 8.27 4.72
N HIS A 71 -1.49 8.26 5.94
CA HIS A 71 -2.32 9.34 6.49
C HIS A 71 -3.40 9.81 5.50
N LEU A 72 -4.00 8.86 4.75
CA LEU A 72 -4.77 9.21 3.56
C LEU A 72 -6.22 9.65 3.84
N LYS A 73 -6.61 9.72 5.10
CA LYS A 73 -8.03 9.81 5.47
C LYS A 73 -8.62 11.21 5.31
N THR A 74 -7.81 12.28 5.19
CA THR A 74 -8.36 13.65 5.16
C THR A 74 -7.64 14.65 4.23
N GLU A 75 -6.36 14.50 3.87
CA GLU A 75 -5.60 15.57 3.18
C GLU A 75 -5.00 15.25 1.79
N VAL A 76 -5.26 14.09 1.20
CA VAL A 76 -4.26 13.41 0.35
C VAL A 76 -4.76 12.92 -1.02
N LYS A 77 -5.79 13.54 -1.58
CA LYS A 77 -6.27 13.14 -2.93
C LYS A 77 -5.09 13.11 -3.92
N THR A 78 -4.15 14.04 -3.78
CA THR A 78 -2.88 14.08 -4.51
C THR A 78 -2.01 12.84 -4.35
N LEU A 79 -1.90 12.28 -3.13
CA LEU A 79 -1.08 11.09 -2.89
C LEU A 79 -1.72 9.83 -3.51
N ILE A 80 -3.06 9.75 -3.53
CA ILE A 80 -3.79 8.68 -4.22
C ILE A 80 -3.52 8.75 -5.73
N TYR A 81 -3.60 9.93 -6.33
CA TYR A 81 -3.26 10.10 -7.76
C TYR A 81 -1.80 9.77 -8.06
N CYS A 82 -0.88 10.06 -7.15
CA CYS A 82 0.54 9.69 -7.27
C CYS A 82 0.77 8.17 -7.35
N ILE A 83 -0.12 7.36 -6.75
CA ILE A 83 -0.06 5.89 -6.83
C ILE A 83 -0.83 5.39 -8.05
N ILE A 84 -2.04 5.90 -8.29
CA ILE A 84 -2.94 5.44 -9.36
C ILE A 84 -2.34 5.70 -10.74
N ILE A 85 -1.78 6.89 -10.99
CA ILE A 85 -1.23 7.27 -12.30
C ILE A 85 -0.13 6.30 -12.78
N PRO A 86 0.96 6.05 -12.01
CA PRO A 86 1.98 5.10 -12.43
C PRO A 86 1.47 3.67 -12.54
N LEU A 87 0.48 3.26 -11.72
CA LEU A 87 -0.12 1.93 -11.80
C LEU A 87 -0.89 1.74 -13.11
N VAL A 88 -1.71 2.73 -13.50
CA VAL A 88 -2.41 2.75 -14.79
C VAL A 88 -1.41 2.77 -15.96
N PHE A 89 -0.34 3.56 -15.85
CA PHE A 89 0.71 3.60 -16.87
C PHE A 89 1.38 2.24 -17.08
N ILE A 90 1.70 1.51 -16.00
CA ILE A 90 2.28 0.16 -16.09
C ILE A 90 1.31 -0.82 -16.75
N VAL A 91 0.03 -0.80 -16.38
CA VAL A 91 -0.98 -1.70 -16.97
C VAL A 91 -1.14 -1.40 -18.46
N TRP A 92 -1.21 -0.13 -18.84
CA TRP A 92 -1.28 0.28 -20.24
C TRP A 92 -0.04 -0.18 -21.02
N LEU A 93 1.16 0.01 -20.45
CA LEU A 93 2.43 -0.39 -21.06
C LEU A 93 2.51 -1.92 -21.25
N LEU A 94 2.06 -2.69 -20.27
CA LEU A 94 1.96 -4.16 -20.37
C LEU A 94 1.09 -4.59 -21.56
N ILE A 95 -0.09 -4.00 -21.70
CA ILE A 95 -1.00 -4.30 -22.81
C ILE A 95 -0.36 -3.91 -24.15
N ALA A 96 0.25 -2.74 -24.24
CA ALA A 96 0.92 -2.28 -25.44
C ALA A 96 2.06 -3.22 -25.86
N LEU A 97 2.90 -3.65 -24.91
CA LEU A 97 4.01 -4.56 -25.16
C LEU A 97 3.53 -5.95 -25.61
N LEU A 98 2.44 -6.46 -25.01
CA LEU A 98 1.86 -7.75 -25.39
C LEU A 98 1.25 -7.70 -26.81
N MET A 99 0.60 -6.60 -27.16
CA MET A 99 0.04 -6.39 -28.50
C MET A 99 1.14 -6.32 -29.56
N GLU A 100 2.16 -5.48 -29.34
CA GLU A 100 3.29 -5.32 -30.27
C GLU A 100 4.11 -6.61 -30.37
N GLY A 101 4.39 -7.25 -29.24
CA GLY A 101 5.11 -8.53 -29.21
C GLY A 101 4.38 -9.64 -29.97
N ASN A 102 3.05 -9.74 -29.81
CA ASN A 102 2.23 -10.71 -30.55
C ASN A 102 2.10 -10.36 -32.04
N ALA A 103 2.14 -9.08 -32.41
CA ALA A 103 2.17 -8.64 -33.80
C ALA A 103 3.48 -9.06 -34.49
N ILE A 104 4.63 -8.86 -33.82
CA ILE A 104 5.95 -9.27 -34.33
C ILE A 104 6.05 -10.80 -34.43
N LEU A 105 5.60 -11.54 -33.41
CA LEU A 105 5.58 -13.02 -33.41
C LEU A 105 4.75 -13.63 -34.55
N ARG A 106 3.73 -12.93 -35.04
CA ARG A 106 2.89 -13.37 -36.17
C ARG A 106 3.44 -12.96 -37.54
N ALA A 107 4.38 -12.01 -37.57
CA ALA A 107 5.01 -11.50 -38.79
C ALA A 107 6.35 -12.20 -39.12
N ALA A 108 6.87 -13.01 -38.20
CA ALA A 108 8.06 -13.87 -38.37
C ALA A 108 7.64 -15.32 -38.70
#